data_AF-A0A4U9HL20-F1
#
_entry.id   AF-A0A4U9HL20-F1
#
_cell.length_a   1.000
_cell.length_b   1.000
_cell.length_c   1.000
_cell.angle_alpha   90.00
_cell.angle_beta   90.00
_cell.angle_gamma   90.00
#
_symmetry.space_group_name_H-M   'P 1'
#
loop_
_entity.id
_entity.type
_entity.pdbx_description
1 polymer ?
#
loop_
_entity_poly.entity_id
_entity_poly.type
_entity_poly.pdbx_seq_one_letter_code
_entity_poly.pdbx_strand_id
1 'polypeptide(L)'
;MIFASTVEHAREIHGLLPPAKRRWSARKRRRRSADALIEAFKQQQLRYLVNVAVLTTGFDAPHVDLIAILRPTESVSLYQQIVGRGLRLAPGKEDCLILDYAGNPHDLFTPEVGVRKPHGDSQPVQVFCPGCGFANLFWGKCTADGEIIEHYGRRCQGWLEDDDGQREQCDYRFRFKSCRTAARKMISPPPLPSVPGGAGGIPTICSRRRSS
;
A
#
# COMPACT_ATOMS: atom_id res chain seq x y z
N MET A 1 -13.58 -4.99 15.81
CA MET A 1 -13.09 -3.61 15.92
C MET A 1 -13.62 -2.77 14.77
N ILE A 2 -13.90 -1.49 15.00
CA ILE A 2 -14.49 -0.57 14.01
C ILE A 2 -13.58 0.65 13.84
N PHE A 3 -13.25 1.01 12.60
CA PHE A 3 -12.38 2.15 12.26
C PHE A 3 -13.19 3.26 11.62
N ALA A 4 -13.41 4.34 12.38
CA ALA A 4 -14.14 5.52 11.95
C ALA A 4 -13.19 6.61 11.42
N SER A 5 -13.73 7.48 10.56
CA SER A 5 -12.99 8.59 9.94
C SER A 5 -12.73 9.76 10.90
N THR A 6 -13.72 10.13 11.71
CA THR A 6 -13.66 11.28 12.62
C THR A 6 -14.20 10.94 14.02
N VAL A 7 -13.94 11.83 14.98
CA VAL A 7 -14.47 11.70 16.36
C VAL A 7 -16.00 11.73 16.37
N GLU A 8 -16.59 12.58 15.53
CA GLU A 8 -18.04 12.71 15.38
C GLU A 8 -18.64 11.44 14.76
N HIS A 9 -18.06 10.95 13.67
CA HIS A 9 -18.48 9.70 13.04
C HIS A 9 -18.41 8.52 14.02
N ALA A 10 -17.37 8.45 14.85
CA ALA A 10 -17.29 7.41 15.87
C ALA A 10 -18.35 7.53 16.97
N ARG A 11 -18.78 8.75 17.33
CA ARG A 11 -19.90 8.95 18.26
C ARG A 11 -21.20 8.43 17.66
N GLU A 12 -21.43 8.72 16.39
CA GLU A 12 -22.60 8.27 15.66
C GLU A 12 -22.64 6.75 15.58
N ILE A 13 -21.57 6.11 15.09
CA ILE A 13 -21.48 4.64 15.04
C ILE A 13 -21.69 4.04 16.43
N HIS A 14 -21.04 4.62 17.44
CA HIS A 14 -21.26 4.19 18.82
C HIS A 14 -22.72 4.33 19.22
N GLY A 15 -23.43 5.38 18.82
CA GLY A 15 -24.86 5.58 19.06
C GLY A 15 -25.77 4.53 18.41
N LEU A 16 -25.32 3.86 17.36
CA LEU A 16 -26.08 2.85 16.60
C LEU A 16 -25.84 1.40 17.05
N LEU A 17 -24.78 1.12 17.81
CA LEU A 17 -24.47 -0.25 18.26
C LEU A 17 -25.38 -0.70 19.43
N PRO A 18 -25.49 -2.00 19.75
CA PRO A 18 -26.28 -2.43 20.92
C PRO A 18 -25.73 -1.86 22.23
N PRO A 19 -26.54 -1.15 23.05
CA PRO A 19 -26.06 -0.44 24.25
C PRO A 19 -25.44 -1.36 25.31
N ALA A 20 -25.92 -2.61 25.41
CA ALA A 20 -25.40 -3.59 26.36
C ALA A 20 -24.01 -4.17 26.02
N LYS A 21 -23.48 -3.93 24.81
CA LYS A 21 -22.24 -4.58 24.32
C LYS A 21 -21.22 -3.63 23.67
N ARG A 22 -21.46 -2.31 23.71
CA ARG A 22 -20.64 -1.28 23.04
C ARG A 22 -19.87 -0.41 24.04
N ARG A 23 -18.62 -0.07 23.74
CA ARG A 23 -17.94 1.10 24.32
C ARG A 23 -17.06 1.78 23.26
N TRP A 24 -16.83 3.07 23.45
CA TRP A 24 -16.09 3.93 22.51
C TRP A 24 -14.86 4.55 23.16
N SER A 25 -13.74 4.54 22.44
CA SER A 25 -12.53 5.29 22.79
C SER A 25 -12.32 6.46 21.84
N ALA A 26 -12.20 7.68 22.39
CA ALA A 26 -11.72 8.84 21.66
C ALA A 26 -10.62 9.57 22.43
N ARG A 27 -9.76 10.27 21.68
CA ARG A 27 -8.56 10.99 22.12
C ARG A 27 -8.77 11.97 23.29
N LYS A 28 -10.01 12.40 23.56
CA LYS A 28 -10.37 13.36 24.62
C LYS A 28 -10.86 12.71 25.94
N ARG A 29 -10.82 11.39 26.09
CA ARG A 29 -11.05 10.75 27.40
C ARG A 29 -9.75 10.79 28.21
N ARG A 30 -9.79 11.16 29.51
CA ARG A 30 -8.62 11.13 30.42
C ARG A 30 -7.88 9.79 30.25
N ARG A 31 -6.54 9.79 30.17
CA ARG A 31 -5.70 8.59 29.93
C ARG A 31 -6.16 7.35 30.70
N ARG A 32 -6.41 7.48 32.01
CA ARG A 32 -6.91 6.41 32.89
C ARG A 32 -8.22 5.74 32.40
N SER A 33 -9.10 6.50 31.77
CA SER A 33 -10.36 5.98 31.24
C SER A 33 -10.21 5.31 29.87
N ALA A 34 -9.12 5.57 29.13
CA ALA A 34 -8.82 4.86 27.90
C ALA A 34 -8.23 3.47 28.21
N ASP A 35 -7.34 3.39 29.22
CA ASP A 35 -6.72 2.13 29.65
C ASP A 35 -7.77 1.14 30.16
N ALA A 36 -8.71 1.59 30.99
CA ALA A 36 -9.79 0.74 31.50
C ALA A 36 -10.69 0.18 30.38
N LEU A 37 -10.91 0.94 29.31
CA LEU A 37 -11.69 0.48 28.14
C LEU A 37 -10.92 -0.55 27.33
N ILE A 38 -9.61 -0.34 27.17
CA ILE A 38 -8.72 -1.27 26.49
C ILE A 38 -8.67 -2.59 27.25
N GLU A 39 -8.51 -2.56 28.57
CA GLU A 39 -8.48 -3.76 29.40
C GLU A 39 -9.83 -4.50 29.39
N ALA A 40 -10.95 -3.78 29.51
CA ALA A 40 -12.27 -4.39 29.38
C ALA A 40 -12.49 -5.05 28.00
N PHE A 41 -11.93 -4.47 26.93
CA PHE A 41 -11.98 -5.07 25.59
C PHE A 41 -11.07 -6.30 25.49
N LYS A 42 -9.84 -6.24 26.02
CA LYS A 42 -8.92 -7.39 26.11
C LYS A 42 -9.53 -8.58 26.86
N GLN A 43 -10.30 -8.30 27.91
CA GLN A 43 -11.03 -9.28 28.72
C GLN A 43 -12.37 -9.71 28.09
N GLN A 44 -12.66 -9.32 26.84
CA GLN A 44 -13.88 -9.67 26.10
C GLN A 44 -15.20 -9.23 26.79
N GLN A 45 -15.13 -8.30 27.75
CA GLN A 45 -16.32 -7.70 28.36
C GLN A 45 -17.05 -6.76 27.38
N LEU A 46 -16.38 -6.41 26.28
CA LEU A 46 -16.86 -5.51 25.24
C LEU A 46 -16.78 -6.20 23.89
N ARG A 47 -17.87 -6.14 23.13
CA ARG A 47 -17.94 -6.74 21.80
C ARG A 47 -17.47 -5.77 20.71
N TYR A 48 -17.69 -4.47 20.92
CA TYR A 48 -17.35 -3.44 19.94
C TYR A 48 -16.36 -2.43 20.53
N LEU A 49 -15.30 -2.16 19.79
CA LEU A 49 -14.35 -1.09 20.01
C LEU A 49 -14.31 -0.19 18.78
N VAL A 50 -14.80 1.03 18.91
CA VAL A 50 -14.78 2.06 17.85
C VAL A 50 -13.53 2.93 18.02
N ASN A 51 -12.69 2.97 16.98
CA ASN A 51 -11.41 3.66 16.95
C ASN A 51 -11.42 4.80 15.92
N VAL A 52 -10.79 5.93 16.26
CA VAL A 52 -10.59 7.09 15.38
C VAL A 52 -9.11 7.42 15.33
N ALA A 53 -8.44 7.00 14.26
CA ALA A 53 -7.06 7.39 13.90
C ALA A 53 -5.98 7.26 15.00
N VAL A 54 -6.25 6.63 16.15
CA VAL A 54 -5.37 6.60 17.31
C VAL A 54 -5.42 5.22 17.95
N LEU A 55 -4.66 4.29 17.38
CA LEU A 55 -4.07 3.18 18.13
C LEU A 55 -2.68 2.86 17.56
N THR A 56 -1.85 3.88 17.29
CA THR A 56 -0.54 3.67 16.64
C THR A 56 0.55 3.14 17.56
N THR A 57 0.34 2.98 18.86
CA THR A 57 1.30 2.29 19.75
C THR A 57 0.59 1.61 20.93
N GLY A 58 0.87 0.33 21.18
CA GLY A 58 0.59 -0.35 22.45
C GLY A 58 -0.75 -1.07 22.64
N PHE A 59 -1.66 -1.07 21.66
CA PHE A 59 -2.90 -1.87 21.75
C PHE A 59 -2.77 -3.19 21.00
N ASP A 60 -2.90 -4.28 21.75
CA ASP A 60 -2.93 -5.65 21.26
C ASP A 60 -4.13 -6.41 21.85
N ALA A 61 -4.92 -7.03 20.96
CA ALA A 61 -6.07 -7.85 21.31
C ALA A 61 -6.17 -9.01 20.31
N PRO A 62 -5.43 -10.12 20.53
CA PRO A 62 -5.35 -11.22 19.57
C PRO A 62 -6.70 -11.89 19.27
N HIS A 63 -7.62 -11.87 20.23
CA HIS A 63 -8.96 -12.46 20.10
C HIS A 63 -9.87 -11.73 19.08
N VAL A 64 -9.43 -10.61 18.51
CA VAL A 64 -10.22 -9.88 17.51
C VAL A 64 -10.34 -10.72 16.24
N ASP A 65 -11.59 -10.97 15.84
CA ASP A 65 -12.02 -11.78 14.70
C ASP A 65 -12.82 -10.97 13.65
N LEU A 66 -13.07 -9.69 13.91
CA LEU A 66 -13.79 -8.82 12.98
C LEU A 66 -13.13 -7.43 12.92
N ILE A 67 -12.86 -6.96 11.71
CA ILE A 67 -12.38 -5.61 11.42
C ILE A 67 -13.37 -4.93 10.48
N ALA A 68 -14.01 -3.84 10.93
CA ALA A 68 -14.88 -3.02 10.10
C ALA A 68 -14.20 -1.68 9.78
N ILE A 69 -14.03 -1.38 8.50
CA ILE A 69 -13.36 -0.18 7.98
C ILE A 69 -14.44 0.76 7.45
N LEU A 70 -14.77 1.78 8.24
CA LEU A 70 -15.74 2.83 7.92
C LEU A 70 -15.01 4.15 7.63
N ARG A 71 -13.78 4.05 7.12
CA ARG A 71 -12.98 5.22 6.77
C ARG A 71 -12.28 5.00 5.43
N PRO A 72 -12.31 5.99 4.53
CA PRO A 72 -11.41 6.01 3.39
C PRO A 72 -9.96 5.92 3.86
N THR A 73 -9.23 5.01 3.26
CA THR A 73 -7.84 4.70 3.58
C THR A 73 -7.06 4.76 2.29
N GLU A 74 -6.37 5.87 2.13
CA GLU A 74 -5.60 6.21 0.94
C GLU A 74 -4.22 5.54 0.87
N SER A 75 -3.78 4.97 2.00
CA SER A 75 -2.49 4.32 2.18
C SER A 75 -2.67 2.81 2.33
N VAL A 76 -2.08 2.05 1.41
CA VAL A 76 -2.01 0.57 1.48
C VAL A 76 -1.40 0.13 2.80
N SER A 77 -0.35 0.82 3.25
CA SER A 77 0.32 0.50 4.52
C SER A 77 -0.61 0.72 5.73
N LEU A 78 -1.42 1.77 5.73
CA LEU A 78 -2.40 1.99 6.80
C LEU A 78 -3.51 0.94 6.74
N TYR A 79 -3.96 0.55 5.54
CA TYR A 79 -4.94 -0.51 5.34
C TYR A 79 -4.44 -1.84 5.91
N GLN A 80 -3.20 -2.23 5.58
CA GLN A 80 -2.54 -3.42 6.16
C GLN A 80 -2.41 -3.34 7.68
N GLN A 81 -2.03 -2.18 8.22
CA GLN A 81 -1.93 -1.99 9.67
C GLN A 81 -3.29 -2.11 10.38
N ILE A 82 -4.38 -1.74 9.71
CA ILE A 82 -5.74 -1.89 10.22
C ILE A 82 -6.13 -3.37 10.20
N VAL A 83 -6.02 -4.01 9.04
CA VAL A 83 -6.39 -5.42 8.84
C VAL A 83 -5.54 -6.35 9.73
N GLY A 84 -4.23 -6.10 9.81
CA GLY A 84 -3.29 -6.88 10.60
C GLY A 84 -3.58 -6.92 12.10
N ARG A 85 -4.46 -6.06 12.62
CA ARG A 85 -4.95 -6.14 14.01
C ARG A 85 -5.87 -7.33 14.25
N GLY A 86 -6.58 -7.78 13.21
CA GLY A 86 -7.45 -8.96 13.25
C GLY A 86 -6.71 -10.26 12.92
N LEU A 87 -5.53 -10.20 12.31
CA LEU A 87 -4.79 -11.39 11.83
C LEU A 87 -3.88 -12.05 12.88
N ARG A 88 -3.84 -11.55 14.12
CA ARG A 88 -3.02 -12.15 15.19
C ARG A 88 -3.57 -13.50 15.62
N LEU A 89 -2.74 -14.49 15.91
CA LEU A 89 -3.23 -15.80 16.35
C LEU A 89 -3.85 -15.73 17.76
N ALA A 90 -4.97 -16.44 17.96
CA ALA A 90 -5.63 -16.57 19.26
C ALA A 90 -6.29 -17.96 19.39
N PRO A 91 -6.34 -18.55 20.61
CA PRO A 91 -7.03 -19.81 20.83
C PRO A 91 -8.50 -19.74 20.39
N GLY A 92 -8.93 -20.73 19.59
CA GLY A 92 -10.31 -20.83 19.11
C GLY A 92 -10.70 -19.85 17.99
N LYS A 93 -9.75 -19.09 17.45
CA LYS A 93 -10.00 -18.22 16.29
C LYS A 93 -9.57 -18.91 15.01
N GLU A 94 -10.54 -19.19 14.13
CA GLU A 94 -10.31 -19.84 12.83
C GLU A 94 -10.06 -18.82 11.71
N ASP A 95 -10.84 -17.74 11.70
CA ASP A 95 -10.78 -16.70 10.68
C ASP A 95 -10.92 -15.28 11.26
N CYS A 96 -10.73 -14.29 10.40
CA CYS A 96 -10.99 -12.89 10.71
C CYS A 96 -11.77 -12.24 9.58
N LEU A 97 -12.98 -11.77 9.88
CA LEU A 97 -13.86 -11.10 8.94
C LEU A 97 -13.46 -9.64 8.73
N ILE A 98 -13.16 -9.27 7.48
CA ILE A 98 -12.87 -7.89 7.08
C ILE A 98 -14.08 -7.30 6.37
N LEU A 99 -14.67 -6.26 6.94
CA LEU A 99 -15.80 -5.52 6.37
C LEU A 99 -15.33 -4.13 5.95
N ASP A 100 -15.22 -3.88 4.65
CA ASP A 100 -14.87 -2.56 4.13
C ASP A 100 -16.11 -1.82 3.61
N TYR A 101 -16.54 -0.80 4.36
CA TYR A 101 -17.66 0.06 4.01
C TYR A 101 -17.23 1.33 3.27
N ALA A 102 -15.92 1.59 3.17
CA ALA A 102 -15.37 2.76 2.50
C ALA A 102 -14.94 2.48 1.05
N GLY A 103 -14.99 1.22 0.61
CA GLY A 103 -14.63 0.81 -0.74
C GLY A 103 -13.16 1.05 -1.06
N ASN A 104 -12.25 0.71 -0.14
CA ASN A 104 -10.83 0.94 -0.38
C ASN A 104 -10.32 0.02 -1.50
N PRO A 105 -9.55 0.52 -2.46
CA PRO A 105 -9.12 -0.24 -3.64
C PRO A 105 -7.89 -1.12 -3.38
N HIS A 106 -7.64 -1.53 -2.13
CA HIS A 106 -6.41 -2.23 -1.75
C HIS A 106 -6.62 -3.74 -1.73
N ASP A 107 -5.79 -4.47 -2.47
CA ASP A 107 -5.67 -5.92 -2.33
C ASP A 107 -4.81 -6.25 -1.10
N LEU A 108 -5.35 -7.10 -0.22
CA LEU A 108 -4.67 -7.57 0.98
C LEU A 108 -3.56 -8.57 0.68
N PHE A 109 -3.74 -9.40 -0.35
CA PHE A 109 -2.82 -10.48 -0.74
C PHE A 109 -1.78 -10.02 -1.75
N THR A 110 -2.15 -9.03 -2.58
CA THR A 110 -1.26 -8.38 -3.53
C THR A 110 -1.19 -6.89 -3.23
N PRO A 111 -0.61 -6.47 -2.10
CA PRO A 111 -0.53 -5.07 -1.78
C PRO A 111 0.48 -4.39 -2.70
N GLU A 112 -0.02 -3.93 -3.83
CA GLU A 112 0.68 -2.97 -4.63
C GLU A 112 0.75 -1.70 -3.77
N VAL A 113 1.91 -1.45 -3.17
CA VAL A 113 2.31 -0.10 -2.79
C VAL A 113 2.54 0.66 -4.10
N GLY A 114 1.46 0.81 -4.86
CA GLY A 114 1.38 1.56 -6.09
C GLY A 114 1.78 2.96 -5.72
N VAL A 115 2.93 3.36 -6.25
CA VAL A 115 3.51 4.67 -5.98
C VAL A 115 2.44 5.66 -6.41
N ARG A 116 1.81 6.36 -5.47
CA ARG A 116 0.91 7.47 -5.79
C ARG A 116 1.63 8.35 -6.79
N LYS A 117 0.90 8.84 -7.80
CA LYS A 117 1.42 9.81 -8.76
C LYS A 117 2.13 10.92 -7.96
N PRO A 118 3.48 11.05 -8.02
CA PRO A 118 4.22 11.86 -7.05
C PRO A 118 3.94 13.35 -7.21
N HIS A 119 3.80 13.79 -8.47
CA HIS A 119 3.53 15.16 -8.85
C HIS A 119 2.47 15.20 -9.97
N GLY A 120 1.72 16.30 -10.07
CA GLY A 120 0.64 16.47 -11.05
C GLY A 120 1.08 16.32 -12.52
N ASP A 121 2.35 16.61 -12.80
CA ASP A 121 3.02 16.49 -14.10
C ASP A 121 3.64 15.11 -14.36
N SER A 122 3.62 14.19 -13.39
CA SER A 122 4.18 12.86 -13.58
C SER A 122 3.32 12.01 -14.52
N GLN A 123 3.97 11.24 -15.38
CA GLN A 123 3.36 10.34 -16.35
C GLN A 123 4.01 8.96 -16.30
N PRO A 124 3.34 7.91 -16.81
CA PRO A 124 3.95 6.60 -16.92
C PRO A 124 5.15 6.63 -17.87
N VAL A 125 6.26 6.05 -17.43
CA VAL A 125 7.51 5.92 -18.18
C VAL A 125 8.00 4.48 -18.12
N GLN A 126 8.53 4.00 -19.24
CA GLN A 126 9.11 2.67 -19.35
C GLN A 126 10.60 2.71 -19.03
N VAL A 127 11.03 1.96 -18.01
CA VAL A 127 12.43 1.92 -17.56
C VAL A 127 12.91 0.49 -17.54
N PHE A 128 13.90 0.17 -18.36
CA PHE A 128 14.50 -1.16 -18.39
C PHE A 128 15.37 -1.40 -17.15
N CYS A 129 15.24 -2.59 -16.56
CA CYS A 129 16.07 -3.01 -15.43
C CYS A 129 17.49 -3.32 -15.91
N PRO A 130 18.54 -2.69 -15.33
CA PRO A 130 19.91 -3.05 -15.64
C PRO A 130 20.33 -4.45 -15.16
N GLY A 131 19.61 -5.02 -14.19
CA GLY A 131 19.89 -6.36 -13.66
C GLY A 131 19.34 -7.47 -14.56
N CYS A 132 18.05 -7.42 -14.89
CA CYS A 132 17.36 -8.50 -15.62
C CYS A 132 16.82 -8.11 -17.01
N GLY A 133 16.99 -6.86 -17.43
CA GLY A 133 16.45 -6.37 -18.72
C GLY A 133 14.94 -6.13 -18.74
N PHE A 134 14.21 -6.44 -17.67
CA PHE A 134 12.75 -6.28 -17.64
C PHE A 134 12.30 -4.82 -17.86
N ALA A 135 11.29 -4.62 -18.71
CA ALA A 135 10.68 -3.33 -18.99
C ALA A 135 9.71 -2.92 -17.86
N ASN A 136 10.18 -2.12 -16.90
CA ASN A 136 9.35 -1.66 -15.79
C ASN A 136 8.47 -0.49 -16.22
N LEU A 137 7.29 -0.37 -15.61
CA LEU A 137 6.42 0.78 -15.76
C LEU A 137 6.41 1.59 -14.46
N PHE A 138 6.97 2.80 -14.49
CA PHE A 138 7.07 3.68 -13.34
C PHE A 138 6.42 5.03 -13.60
N TRP A 139 6.14 5.80 -12.55
CA TRP A 139 5.92 7.24 -12.70
C TRP A 139 7.24 7.95 -12.99
N GLY A 140 7.21 8.95 -13.84
CA GLY A 140 8.36 9.79 -14.16
C GLY A 140 7.95 11.06 -14.91
N LYS A 141 8.94 11.79 -15.40
CA LYS A 141 8.75 12.97 -16.26
C LYS A 141 9.50 12.74 -17.56
N CYS A 142 8.92 13.21 -18.66
CA CYS A 142 9.63 13.25 -19.95
C CYS A 142 9.74 14.66 -20.49
N THR A 143 10.68 14.86 -21.39
CA THR A 143 10.75 16.03 -22.26
C THR A 143 9.56 16.04 -23.23
N ALA A 144 9.35 17.17 -23.92
CA ALA A 144 8.35 17.27 -24.98
C ALA A 144 8.58 16.23 -26.09
N ASP A 145 9.83 15.84 -26.32
CA ASP A 145 10.25 14.87 -27.33
C ASP A 145 10.11 13.40 -26.86
N GLY A 146 9.70 13.18 -25.60
CA GLY A 146 9.44 11.85 -25.04
C GLY A 146 10.62 11.21 -24.32
N GLU A 147 11.76 11.89 -24.22
CA GLU A 147 12.91 11.40 -23.46
C GLU A 147 12.64 11.46 -21.96
N ILE A 148 12.97 10.39 -21.22
CA ILE A 148 12.74 10.32 -19.77
C ILE A 148 13.77 11.21 -19.06
N ILE A 149 13.28 12.24 -18.36
CA ILE A 149 14.07 13.15 -17.53
C ILE A 149 14.34 12.51 -16.17
N GLU A 150 13.30 11.97 -15.55
CA GLU A 150 13.38 11.30 -14.25
C GLU A 150 12.32 10.22 -14.10
N HIS A 151 12.58 9.22 -13.25
CA HIS A 151 11.62 8.20 -12.86
C HIS A 151 11.66 7.96 -11.35
N TYR A 152 10.56 7.46 -10.80
CA TYR A 152 10.37 7.28 -9.36
C TYR A 152 10.30 5.80 -8.93
N GLY A 153 10.56 4.87 -9.85
CA GLY A 153 10.69 3.45 -9.54
C GLY A 153 11.83 3.15 -8.57
N ARG A 154 11.62 2.22 -7.64
CA ARG A 154 12.59 1.85 -6.59
C ARG A 154 13.13 0.43 -6.69
N ARG A 155 12.33 -0.51 -7.21
CA ARG A 155 12.69 -1.92 -7.37
C ARG A 155 12.19 -2.40 -8.73
N CYS A 156 12.94 -3.30 -9.35
CA CYS A 156 12.47 -3.99 -10.54
C CYS A 156 11.20 -4.81 -10.26
N GLN A 157 10.28 -4.82 -11.23
CA GLN A 157 9.03 -5.56 -11.27
C GLN A 157 9.15 -6.89 -12.04
N GLY A 158 10.32 -7.18 -12.60
CA GLY A 158 10.58 -8.38 -13.39
C GLY A 158 10.71 -9.63 -12.52
N TRP A 159 10.26 -10.75 -13.10
CA TRP A 159 10.38 -12.08 -12.52
C TRP A 159 11.33 -12.91 -13.38
N LEU A 160 12.16 -13.71 -12.70
CA LEU A 160 13.08 -14.67 -13.28
C LEU A 160 12.55 -16.06 -12.95
N GLU A 161 12.71 -17.00 -13.88
CA GLU A 161 12.38 -18.42 -13.68
C GLU A 161 13.69 -19.19 -13.78
N ASP A 162 14.00 -20.02 -12.79
CA ASP A 162 15.18 -20.87 -12.81
C ASP A 162 14.92 -22.20 -13.54
N ASP A 163 15.97 -23.01 -13.70
CA ASP A 163 15.91 -24.29 -14.43
C ASP A 163 14.99 -25.32 -13.73
N ASP A 164 14.68 -25.11 -12.44
CA ASP A 164 13.76 -25.93 -11.65
C ASP A 164 12.30 -25.39 -11.69
N GLY A 165 12.05 -24.32 -12.45
CA GLY A 165 10.73 -23.69 -12.61
C GLY A 165 10.31 -22.80 -11.43
N GLN A 166 11.22 -22.48 -10.51
CA GLN A 166 10.95 -21.56 -9.41
C GLN A 166 10.99 -20.12 -9.91
N ARG A 167 9.99 -19.34 -9.50
CA ARG A 167 9.84 -17.94 -9.89
C ARG A 167 10.33 -17.03 -8.78
N GLU A 168 11.36 -16.24 -9.07
CA GLU A 168 11.90 -15.25 -8.15
C GLU A 168 11.82 -13.84 -8.74
N GLN A 169 11.40 -12.87 -7.91
CA GLN A 169 11.38 -11.48 -8.33
C GLN A 169 12.78 -10.90 -8.32
N CYS A 170 13.17 -10.23 -9.42
CA CYS A 170 14.43 -9.53 -9.53
C CYS A 170 14.68 -8.61 -8.31
N ASP A 171 15.88 -8.70 -7.76
CA ASP A 171 16.31 -7.99 -6.55
C ASP A 171 16.90 -6.60 -6.85
N TYR A 172 17.04 -6.24 -8.13
CA TYR A 172 17.63 -4.98 -8.56
C TYR A 172 16.85 -3.77 -8.00
N ARG A 173 17.58 -2.87 -7.34
CA ARG A 173 17.06 -1.63 -6.76
C ARG A 173 17.61 -0.40 -7.46
N PHE A 174 16.71 0.43 -7.98
CA PHE A 174 17.06 1.72 -8.58
C PHE A 174 17.47 2.70 -7.48
N ARG A 175 18.62 3.36 -7.65
CA ARG A 175 19.12 4.40 -6.73
C ARG A 175 19.08 5.77 -7.41
N PHE A 176 18.54 6.77 -6.71
CA PHE A 176 18.54 8.16 -7.16
C PHE A 176 19.97 8.76 -7.07
N LYS A 177 20.44 9.42 -8.14
CA LYS A 177 21.63 10.29 -8.09
C LYS A 177 21.19 11.74 -8.32
N SER A 178 21.21 12.56 -7.28
CA SER A 178 21.30 14.02 -7.46
C SER A 178 22.75 14.40 -7.73
N CYS A 179 23.04 15.05 -8.85
CA CYS A 179 24.28 15.83 -8.96
C CYS A 179 24.08 17.03 -9.90
N ARG A 180 24.39 18.24 -9.40
CA ARG A 180 24.20 19.52 -10.08
C ARG A 180 25.30 19.88 -11.09
N THR A 181 26.39 19.12 -11.23
CA THR A 181 27.46 19.48 -12.18
C THR A 181 28.47 18.32 -12.38
N ALA A 182 28.14 17.33 -13.22
CA ALA A 182 29.15 16.48 -13.86
C ALA A 182 28.54 15.59 -14.96
N ALA A 183 28.89 15.94 -16.20
CA ALA A 183 29.00 15.09 -17.39
C ALA A 183 27.85 14.10 -17.74
N ARG A 184 27.22 14.39 -18.88
CA ARG A 184 26.50 13.45 -19.76
C ARG A 184 27.04 12.01 -19.63
N LYS A 185 26.28 11.14 -18.99
CA LYS A 185 26.22 9.73 -19.36
C LYS A 185 24.76 9.40 -19.62
N MET A 186 24.38 9.58 -20.88
CA MET A 186 23.30 8.79 -21.45
C MET A 186 23.59 7.34 -21.09
N ILE A 187 22.62 6.69 -20.46
CA ILE A 187 22.56 5.24 -20.42
C ILE A 187 22.22 4.84 -21.85
N SER A 188 23.24 4.72 -22.71
CA SER A 188 23.06 3.99 -23.96
C SER A 188 22.69 2.57 -23.56
N PRO A 189 21.58 2.00 -24.10
CA PRO A 189 21.30 0.59 -23.86
C PRO A 189 22.50 -0.23 -24.38
N PRO A 190 22.92 -1.29 -23.67
CA PRO A 190 23.85 -2.25 -24.27
C PRO A 190 23.22 -2.79 -25.56
N PRO A 191 24.02 -3.15 -26.58
CA PRO A 191 23.48 -3.72 -27.80
C PRO A 191 22.61 -4.92 -27.44
N LEU A 192 21.38 -4.92 -27.96
CA LEU A 192 20.43 -6.02 -27.77
C LEU A 192 21.11 -7.32 -28.23
N PRO A 193 21.06 -8.41 -27.44
CA PRO A 193 21.43 -9.71 -27.98
C PRO A 193 20.50 -10.01 -29.17
N SER A 194 21.10 -10.40 -30.30
CA SER A 194 20.39 -10.73 -31.53
C SER A 194 19.45 -11.90 -31.27
N VAL A 195 18.17 -11.61 -31.07
CA VAL A 195 17.09 -12.59 -31.10
C VAL A 195 16.93 -13.04 -32.56
N PRO A 196 17.08 -14.33 -32.88
CA PRO A 196 16.78 -14.82 -34.21
C PRO A 196 15.27 -14.81 -34.42
N GLY A 197 14.80 -13.90 -35.28
CA GLY A 197 13.48 -13.95 -35.91
C GLY A 197 12.33 -13.33 -35.12
N GLY A 198 11.88 -12.15 -35.56
CA GLY A 198 10.62 -11.54 -35.11
C GLY A 198 10.65 -10.02 -35.20
N ALA A 199 10.04 -9.48 -36.25
CA ALA A 199 10.11 -8.08 -36.65
C ALA A 199 9.48 -7.09 -35.64
N GLY A 200 10.07 -5.89 -35.56
CA GLY A 200 9.42 -4.69 -35.03
C GLY A 200 10.19 -4.00 -33.91
N GLY A 201 10.99 -2.97 -34.24
CA GLY A 201 11.57 -2.07 -33.25
C GLY A 201 10.48 -1.29 -32.52
N ILE A 202 10.35 -1.49 -31.22
CA ILE A 202 9.39 -0.75 -30.40
C ILE A 202 10.14 0.42 -29.73
N PRO A 203 9.82 1.69 -30.05
CA PRO A 203 10.44 2.83 -29.40
C PRO A 203 10.08 2.87 -27.91
N THR A 204 10.90 3.53 -27.10
CA THR A 204 10.62 3.87 -25.70
C THR A 204 9.37 4.77 -25.66
N ILE A 205 8.19 4.17 -25.49
CA ILE A 205 6.92 4.90 -25.61
C ILE A 205 6.54 5.46 -24.25
N CYS A 206 6.49 6.78 -24.16
CA CYS A 206 5.73 7.44 -23.12
C CYS A 206 4.25 7.42 -23.53
N SER A 207 3.41 6.72 -22.77
CA SER A 207 1.98 6.63 -23.04
C SER A 207 1.29 7.98 -22.76
N ARG A 208 1.22 8.86 -23.76
CA ARG A 208 0.37 10.06 -23.70
C ARG A 208 -1.10 9.61 -23.70
N ARG A 209 -1.73 9.52 -22.53
CA ARG A 209 -3.20 9.49 -22.46
C ARG A 209 -3.72 10.84 -22.94
N ARG A 210 -4.31 10.89 -24.12
CA ARG A 210 -5.15 12.03 -24.54
C ARG A 210 -6.41 12.00 -23.68
N SER A 211 -6.56 12.96 -22.80
CA SER A 211 -7.83 13.27 -22.14
C SER A 211 -8.64 14.16 -23.09
N SER A 212 -9.66 13.57 -23.71
CA SER A 212 -10.82 14.25 -24.29
C SER A 212 -11.82 14.62 -23.21
#